data_AF-A0A085MF88-F1
#
_entry.id   AF-A0A085MF88-F1
#
_cell.length_a   1.000
_cell.length_b   1.000
_cell.length_c   1.000
_cell.angle_alpha   90.00
_cell.angle_beta   90.00
_cell.angle_gamma   90.00
#
_symmetry.space_group_name_H-M   'P 1'
#
loop_
_entity.id
_entity.type
_entity.pdbx_description
1 polymer ?
#
loop_
_entity_poly.entity_id
_entity_poly.type
_entity_poly.pdbx_seq_one_letter_code
_entity_poly.pdbx_strand_id
1 'polypeptide(L)'
;MHKPGVPLRPIVSTINSATSELSHYLKQIIKPLSGKEPSFIRNSKLLVNEIKQMSLNPDEILVSYDVKDLFPSIPISHTLARKHCWMDALRQTRWNEKLLGSILQLFDTKNGTRGQPSSAQHVY
;
A
#
# COMPACT_ATOMS: atom_id res chain seq x y z
N MET A 1 -0.18 -24.32 12.75
CA MET A 1 1.25 -24.34 13.13
C MET A 1 2.06 -23.71 12.01
N HIS A 2 2.96 -22.77 12.34
CA HIS A 2 3.82 -22.07 11.39
C HIS A 2 5.03 -22.93 10.97
N LYS A 3 5.59 -22.71 9.77
CA LYS A 3 6.73 -23.50 9.26
C LYS A 3 8.01 -23.15 10.05
N PRO A 4 8.76 -24.14 10.57
CA PRO A 4 10.01 -23.90 11.28
C PRO A 4 11.03 -23.12 10.43
N GLY A 5 11.75 -22.18 11.05
CA GLY A 5 12.82 -21.40 10.41
C GLY A 5 12.37 -20.26 9.50
N VAL A 6 11.06 -20.03 9.33
CA VAL A 6 10.54 -18.89 8.56
C VAL A 6 10.15 -17.77 9.53
N PRO A 7 10.58 -16.52 9.34
CA PRO A 7 10.09 -15.40 10.15
C PRO A 7 8.58 -15.21 9.99
N LEU A 8 7.89 -14.89 11.08
CA LEU A 8 6.48 -14.50 11.01
C LEU A 8 6.35 -13.16 10.27
N ARG A 9 5.27 -13.00 9.50
CA ARG A 9 4.90 -11.72 8.90
C ARG A 9 3.79 -11.10 9.76
N PRO A 10 4.06 -10.02 10.50
CA PRO A 10 3.02 -9.35 11.27
C PRO A 10 1.91 -8.85 10.34
N ILE A 11 0.66 -9.12 10.68
CA ILE A 11 -0.51 -8.61 9.97
C ILE A 11 -1.30 -7.78 10.96
N VAL A 12 -1.53 -6.50 10.62
CA VAL A 12 -2.36 -5.61 11.42
C VAL A 12 -3.74 -5.52 10.77
N SER A 13 -4.78 -5.91 11.49
CA SER A 13 -6.15 -5.67 11.06
C SER A 13 -6.58 -4.27 11.45
N THR A 14 -6.99 -3.47 10.46
CA THR A 14 -7.48 -2.10 10.67
C THR A 14 -8.97 -1.96 10.32
N ILE A 15 -9.71 -3.06 10.20
CA ILE A 15 -11.13 -3.04 9.82
C ILE A 15 -11.93 -2.14 10.78
N ASN A 16 -12.83 -1.30 10.25
CA ASN A 16 -13.65 -0.34 11.00
C ASN A 16 -12.86 0.70 11.83
N SER A 17 -11.59 0.94 11.51
CA SER A 17 -10.77 1.99 12.11
C SER A 17 -10.80 3.30 11.31
N ALA A 18 -10.49 4.42 11.95
CA ALA A 18 -10.32 5.71 11.23
C ALA A 18 -9.18 5.60 10.18
N THR A 19 -8.16 4.80 10.47
CA THR A 19 -7.05 4.53 9.54
C THR A 19 -7.47 3.73 8.31
N SER A 20 -8.53 2.91 8.38
CA SER A 20 -9.09 2.20 7.21
C SER A 20 -9.74 3.17 6.24
N GLU A 21 -10.62 4.05 6.74
CA GLU A 21 -11.30 5.04 5.90
C GLU A 21 -10.32 6.03 5.28
N LEU A 22 -9.33 6.48 6.07
CA LEU A 22 -8.23 7.30 5.55
C LEU A 22 -7.45 6.57 4.44
N SER A 23 -7.17 5.28 4.61
CA SER A 23 -6.47 4.49 3.60
C SER A 23 -7.29 4.33 2.31
N HIS A 24 -8.61 4.14 2.42
CA HIS A 24 -9.52 4.12 1.27
C HIS A 24 -9.50 5.45 0.50
N TYR A 25 -9.50 6.55 1.22
CA TYR A 25 -9.41 7.87 0.62
C TYR A 25 -8.08 8.11 -0.09
N LEU A 26 -6.96 7.86 0.60
CA LEU A 26 -5.63 7.98 0.00
C LEU A 26 -5.48 7.08 -1.23
N LYS A 27 -6.06 5.88 -1.21
CA LYS A 27 -6.09 4.99 -2.37
C LYS A 27 -6.78 5.63 -3.58
N GLN A 28 -7.91 6.32 -3.39
CA GLN A 28 -8.60 7.01 -4.50
C GLN A 28 -7.73 8.12 -5.11
N ILE A 29 -7.01 8.85 -4.26
CA ILE A 29 -6.10 9.93 -4.66
C ILE A 29 -4.87 9.39 -5.40
N ILE A 30 -4.26 8.30 -4.92
CA ILE A 30 -3.02 7.73 -5.45
C ILE A 30 -3.26 6.88 -6.70
N LYS A 31 -4.43 6.25 -6.83
CA LYS A 31 -4.79 5.38 -7.96
C LYS A 31 -4.50 5.97 -9.35
N PRO A 32 -4.90 7.22 -9.69
CA PRO A 32 -4.60 7.80 -11.00
C PRO A 32 -3.12 8.12 -11.23
N LEU A 33 -2.27 8.06 -10.20
CA LEU A 33 -0.82 8.25 -10.31
C LEU A 33 -0.06 6.93 -10.46
N SER A 34 -0.69 5.80 -10.11
CA SER A 34 -0.05 4.47 -10.11
C SER A 34 -0.26 3.74 -11.44
N GLY A 35 0.69 2.89 -11.83
CA GLY A 35 0.55 2.00 -12.98
C GLY A 35 0.79 2.67 -14.33
N LYS A 36 1.53 3.78 -14.32
CA LYS A 36 2.02 4.48 -15.52
C LYS A 36 3.44 4.07 -15.88
N GLU A 37 4.08 3.31 -15.00
CA GLU A 37 5.42 2.81 -15.15
C GLU A 37 5.49 1.80 -16.30
N PRO A 38 6.54 1.80 -17.12
CA PRO A 38 6.71 0.83 -18.21
C PRO A 38 6.69 -0.63 -17.76
N SER A 39 7.08 -0.88 -16.51
CA SER A 39 7.09 -2.21 -15.88
C SER A 39 5.77 -2.59 -15.21
N PHE A 40 4.72 -1.79 -15.34
CA PHE A 40 3.43 -2.07 -14.69
C PHE A 40 2.73 -3.25 -15.36
N ILE A 41 2.50 -4.30 -14.57
CA ILE A 41 1.77 -5.50 -14.99
C ILE A 41 0.42 -5.53 -14.29
N ARG A 42 -0.67 -5.54 -15.07
CA ARG A 42 -2.04 -5.49 -14.54
C ARG A 42 -2.44 -6.76 -13.80
N ASN A 43 -2.01 -7.93 -14.28
CA ASN A 43 -2.30 -9.22 -13.65
C ASN A 43 -1.34 -10.32 -14.14
N SER A 44 -1.34 -11.45 -13.42
CA SER A 44 -0.48 -12.59 -13.73
C SER A 44 -0.77 -13.27 -15.07
N LYS A 45 -2.02 -13.25 -15.56
CA LYS A 45 -2.36 -13.85 -16.85
C LYS A 45 -1.71 -13.08 -18.00
N LEU A 46 -1.74 -11.75 -17.95
CA LEU A 46 -1.09 -10.90 -18.95
C LEU A 46 0.42 -11.09 -18.92
N LEU A 47 1.04 -11.13 -17.73
CA LEU A 47 2.46 -11.41 -17.58
C LEU A 47 2.87 -12.72 -18.27
N VAL A 48 2.13 -13.80 -18.00
CA VAL A 48 2.43 -15.12 -18.61
C VAL A 48 2.29 -15.06 -20.12
N ASN A 49 1.29 -14.36 -20.65
CA ASN A 49 1.12 -14.22 -22.09
C ASN A 49 2.26 -13.42 -22.73
N GLU A 50 2.68 -12.32 -22.12
CA GLU A 50 3.80 -11.49 -22.61
C GLU A 50 5.11 -12.27 -22.59
N ILE A 51 5.43 -12.97 -21.49
CA ILE A 51 6.64 -13.81 -21.39
C ILE A 51 6.61 -14.93 -22.45
N LYS A 52 5.46 -15.54 -22.71
CA LYS A 52 5.34 -16.59 -23.75
C LYS A 52 5.55 -16.07 -25.17
N GLN A 53 5.26 -14.80 -25.41
CA GLN A 53 5.44 -14.16 -26.73
C GLN A 53 6.84 -13.57 -26.89
N MET A 54 7.61 -13.46 -25.81
CA MET A 54 8.98 -12.98 -25.84
C MET A 54 9.90 -14.03 -26.50
N SER A 55 10.62 -13.63 -27.54
CA SER A 55 11.71 -14.41 -28.13
C SER A 55 13.04 -13.92 -27.57
N LEU A 56 13.88 -14.84 -27.10
CA LEU A 56 15.24 -14.54 -26.65
C LEU A 56 16.23 -14.85 -27.77
N ASN A 57 17.24 -14.01 -27.93
CA ASN A 57 18.38 -14.31 -28.77
C ASN A 57 19.26 -15.42 -28.16
N PRO A 58 20.09 -16.13 -28.93
CA PRO A 58 20.94 -17.22 -28.42
C PRO A 58 21.90 -16.81 -27.30
N ASP A 59 22.23 -15.53 -27.20
CA ASP A 59 23.11 -14.91 -26.20
C ASP A 59 22.35 -14.24 -25.04
N GLU A 60 21.01 -14.31 -25.04
CA GLU A 60 20.17 -13.73 -24.00
C GLU A 60 19.70 -14.77 -22.99
N ILE A 61 19.55 -14.34 -21.74
CA ILE A 61 18.99 -15.15 -20.66
C ILE A 61 17.89 -14.37 -19.94
N LEU A 62 16.87 -15.09 -19.49
CA LEU A 62 15.82 -14.55 -18.64
C LEU A 62 16.18 -14.81 -17.17
N VAL A 63 16.22 -13.74 -16.37
CA VAL A 63 16.56 -13.80 -14.94
C VAL A 63 15.35 -13.41 -14.11
N SER A 64 15.08 -14.20 -13.06
CA SER A 64 14.01 -13.93 -12.08
C SER A 64 14.62 -13.37 -10.79
N TYR A 65 14.09 -12.24 -10.33
CA TYR A 65 14.48 -11.61 -9.06
C TYR A 65 13.27 -11.57 -8.12
N ASP A 66 13.51 -11.79 -6.84
CA ASP A 66 12.52 -11.62 -5.77
C ASP A 66 13.04 -10.64 -4.71
N VAL A 67 12.14 -9.83 -4.15
CA VAL A 67 12.48 -8.84 -3.12
C VAL A 67 12.10 -9.41 -1.76
N LYS A 68 13.10 -9.58 -0.90
CA LYS A 68 12.89 -9.96 0.49
C LYS A 68 12.31 -8.78 1.28
N ASP A 69 11.26 -9.04 2.05
CA ASP A 69 10.66 -8.08 2.99
C ASP A 69 10.35 -6.70 2.36
N LEU A 70 9.60 -6.71 1.24
CA LEU A 70 9.32 -5.51 0.43
C LEU A 70 8.83 -4.32 1.25
N PHE A 71 7.76 -4.46 2.05
CA PHE A 71 7.16 -3.34 2.79
C PHE A 71 8.07 -2.79 3.91
N PRO A 72 8.68 -3.64 4.77
CA PRO A 72 9.62 -3.16 5.78
C PRO A 72 10.88 -2.50 5.21
N SER A 73 11.30 -2.90 4.01
CA SER A 73 12.55 -2.43 3.39
C SER A 73 12.39 -1.13 2.60
N ILE A 74 11.20 -0.51 2.59
CA ILE A 74 10.98 0.76 1.88
C ILE A 74 11.71 1.90 2.61
N PRO A 75 12.64 2.62 1.97
CA PRO A 75 13.37 3.72 2.60
C PRO A 75 12.48 4.96 2.77
N ILE A 76 11.84 5.06 3.94
CA ILE A 76 10.83 6.10 4.24
C ILE A 76 11.33 7.51 3.94
N SER A 77 12.57 7.84 4.30
CA SER A 77 13.18 9.15 4.05
C SER A 77 13.21 9.51 2.56
N HIS A 78 13.63 8.57 1.71
CA HIS A 78 13.66 8.75 0.26
C HIS A 78 12.26 8.83 -0.34
N THR A 79 11.34 7.98 0.13
CA THR A 79 9.93 7.99 -0.32
C THR A 79 9.26 9.32 0.00
N LEU A 80 9.50 9.88 1.19
CA LEU A 80 8.98 11.17 1.60
C LEU A 80 9.61 12.34 0.83
N ALA A 81 10.90 12.28 0.48
CA ALA A 81 11.52 13.32 -0.33
C ALA A 81 10.93 13.37 -1.75
N ARG A 82 10.64 12.21 -2.35
CA ARG A 82 10.01 12.12 -3.68
C ARG A 82 8.56 12.60 -3.69
N LYS A 83 7.93 12.69 -2.51
CA LYS A 83 6.58 13.20 -2.30
C LYS A 83 6.38 14.61 -2.86
N HIS A 84 7.39 15.48 -2.89
CA HIS A 84 7.22 16.85 -3.41
C HIS A 84 6.74 16.86 -4.87
N CYS A 85 7.36 16.07 -5.74
CA CYS A 85 6.94 15.92 -7.14
C CYS A 85 5.55 15.28 -7.27
N TRP A 86 5.19 14.39 -6.35
CA TRP A 86 3.86 13.76 -6.33
C TRP A 86 2.80 14.73 -5.79
N MET A 87 3.14 15.55 -4.80
CA MET A 87 2.24 16.55 -4.22
C MET A 87 1.87 17.63 -5.22
N ASP A 88 2.77 17.98 -6.13
CA ASP A 88 2.44 18.91 -7.21
C ASP A 88 1.49 18.26 -8.23
N ALA A 89 1.64 16.97 -8.53
CA ALA A 89 0.68 16.21 -9.32
C ALA A 89 -0.68 16.04 -8.60
N LEU A 90 -0.68 15.90 -7.27
CA LEU A 90 -1.87 15.78 -6.43
C LEU A 90 -2.62 17.11 -6.23
N ARG A 91 -1.93 18.25 -6.36
CA ARG A 91 -2.57 19.58 -6.32
C ARG A 91 -3.60 19.77 -7.43
N GLN A 92 -3.47 19.03 -8.53
CA GLN A 92 -4.40 19.08 -9.67
C GLN A 92 -5.61 18.14 -9.50
N THR A 93 -5.55 17.15 -8.61
CA THR A 93 -6.70 16.31 -8.29
C THR A 93 -7.65 17.04 -7.35
N ARG A 94 -8.89 17.27 -7.79
CA ARG A 94 -9.94 17.92 -7.00
C ARG A 94 -10.26 17.11 -5.74
N TRP A 95 -10.08 17.71 -4.57
CA TRP A 95 -10.41 17.10 -3.28
C TRP A 95 -11.91 16.81 -3.17
N ASN A 96 -12.30 15.65 -2.64
CA ASN A 96 -13.70 15.34 -2.34
C ASN A 96 -14.05 15.84 -0.93
N GLU A 97 -14.64 17.04 -0.86
CA GLU A 97 -14.99 17.70 0.40
C GLU A 97 -15.99 16.90 1.25
N LYS A 98 -16.94 16.19 0.62
CA LYS A 98 -17.90 15.34 1.34
C LYS A 98 -17.21 14.19 2.07
N LEU A 99 -16.25 13.54 1.41
CA LEU A 99 -15.53 12.42 2.00
C LEU A 99 -14.52 12.89 3.06
N LEU A 100 -13.87 14.04 2.85
CA LEU A 100 -13.02 14.69 3.85
C LEU A 100 -13.80 15.00 5.14
N GLY A 101 -15.03 15.51 5.01
CA GLY A 101 -15.93 15.74 6.14
C GLY A 101 -16.22 14.47 6.94
N SER A 102 -16.51 13.35 6.27
CA SER A 102 -16.74 12.07 6.93
C SER A 102 -15.50 11.54 7.66
N ILE A 103 -14.30 11.73 7.09
CA ILE A 103 -13.04 11.33 7.72
C ILE A 103 -12.77 12.18 8.97
N LEU A 104 -12.93 13.50 8.90
CA LEU A 104 -12.74 14.40 10.03
C LEU A 104 -13.73 14.07 11.17
N GLN A 105 -15.00 13.83 10.85
CA GLN A 105 -16.02 13.44 11.82
C GLN A 105 -15.71 12.09 12.50
N LEU A 106 -15.07 11.15 11.80
CA LEU A 106 -14.59 9.89 12.37
C LEU A 106 -13.40 10.08 13.31
N PHE A 107 -12.53 11.06 13.06
CA PHE A 107 -11.46 11.42 14.01
C PHE A 107 -12.04 12.08 15.26
N ASP A 108 -13.03 12.96 15.13
CA ASP A 108 -13.67 13.64 16.26
C ASP A 108 -14.46 12.66 17.14
N THR A 109 -15.21 11.73 16.53
CA THR A 109 -16.01 10.73 17.26
C THR A 109 -15.15 9.70 18.00
N LYS A 110 -13.95 9.37 17.52
CA LYS A 110 -13.03 8.44 18.21
C LYS A 110 -12.10 9.12 19.23
N ASN A 111 -11.87 10.43 19.11
CA ASN A 111 -11.12 11.20 20.11
C ASN A 111 -12.00 11.68 21.28
N GLY A 112 -13.33 11.65 21.13
CA GLY A 112 -14.31 12.01 22.16
C GLY A 112 -14.59 10.94 23.24
N THR A 113 -14.06 9.72 23.12
CA THR A 113 -14.25 8.63 24.10
C THR A 113 -12.97 8.34 24.88
N ARG A 114 -12.46 9.32 25.63
CA ARG A 114 -11.54 9.05 26.76
C ARG A 114 -12.37 8.70 27.99
N GLY A 115 -12.57 7.42 28.24
CA GLY A 115 -13.29 6.93 29.42
C GLY A 115 -13.20 5.42 29.60
N GLN A 116 -12.15 5.01 30.34
CA GLN A 116 -11.89 3.73 31.04
C GLN A 116 -10.89 2.74 30.42
N PRO A 117 -9.91 2.24 31.21
CA PRO A 117 -8.99 1.19 30.80
C PRO A 117 -9.64 -0.17 31.03
N SER A 118 -9.78 -0.98 29.98
CA SER A 118 -10.07 -2.41 30.14
C SER A 118 -8.82 -3.21 29.83
N SER A 119 -8.29 -3.80 30.89
CA SER A 119 -7.26 -4.84 30.91
C SER A 119 -7.67 -6.06 30.09
N ALA A 120 -6.86 -6.46 29.11
CA ALA A 120 -6.54 -7.86 28.86
C ALA A 120 -5.41 -7.96 27.82
N GLN A 121 -4.26 -8.44 28.30
CA GLN A 121 -3.24 -9.10 27.49
C GLN A 121 -3.88 -10.31 26.78
N HIS A 122 -3.51 -10.60 25.54
CA HIS A 122 -2.73 -11.80 25.20
C HIS A 122 -2.42 -11.83 23.70
N VAL A 123 -1.13 -12.00 23.46
CA VAL A 123 -0.46 -12.23 22.18
C VAL A 123 -0.67 -13.70 21.80
N TYR A 124 -1.03 -13.96 20.54
CA TYR A 124 -0.58 -15.12 19.76
C TYR A 124 -0.49 -14.75 18.29
#